data_AF-A0A349VTT8-F1
#
_entry.id   AF-A0A349VTT8-F1
#
_cell.length_a   1.000
_cell.length_b   1.000
_cell.length_c   1.000
_cell.angle_alpha   90.00
_cell.angle_beta   90.00
_cell.angle_gamma   90.00
#
_symmetry.space_group_name_H-M   'P 1'
#
loop_
_entity.id
_entity.type
_entity.pdbx_description
1 polymer ?
#
loop_
_entity_poly.entity_id
_entity_poly.type
_entity_poly.pdbx_seq_one_letter_code
_entity_poly.pdbx_strand_id
1 'polypeptide(L)'
;MKKALTVFILLLFCTIKSQAQIGSNPDVPDHTPMMNKTWEAIDKMAYKVTYNGAKKVYTPFYPKELKALENKIVELPGYMVPLHSGRNHKNFMMSVLPVMQCQFCGSNGIPPMVEVTLKGNAIKFSEDPIKLKGKMIFTKDPLKGNAEIQMVDAEPIK
;
A
#
# COMPACT_ATOMS: atom_id res chain seq x y z
N MET A 1 -11.17 -44.17 43.94
CA MET A 1 -11.29 -42.69 44.08
C MET A 1 -9.99 -41.94 43.76
N LYS A 2 -8.81 -42.37 44.25
CA LYS A 2 -7.54 -41.67 43.98
C LYS A 2 -7.10 -41.64 42.50
N LYS A 3 -7.36 -42.71 41.73
CA LYS A 3 -6.97 -42.80 40.29
C LYS A 3 -7.80 -41.91 39.36
N ALA A 4 -9.08 -41.65 39.68
CA ALA A 4 -9.94 -40.75 38.91
C ALA A 4 -9.54 -39.28 39.10
N LEU A 5 -9.08 -38.93 40.31
CA LEU A 5 -8.59 -37.59 40.64
C LEU A 5 -7.29 -37.26 39.88
N THR A 6 -6.40 -38.25 39.70
CA THR A 6 -5.14 -38.05 38.97
C THR A 6 -5.35 -37.81 37.47
N VAL A 7 -6.33 -38.47 36.85
CA VAL A 7 -6.67 -38.26 35.42
C VAL A 7 -7.31 -36.89 35.20
N PHE A 8 -8.12 -36.42 36.15
CA PHE A 8 -8.75 -35.10 36.07
C PHE A 8 -7.74 -33.95 36.22
N ILE A 9 -6.73 -34.13 37.07
CA ILE A 9 -5.64 -33.15 37.24
C ILE A 9 -4.73 -33.12 36.01
N LEU A 10 -4.47 -34.25 35.35
CA LEU A 10 -3.67 -34.30 34.13
C LEU A 10 -4.37 -33.63 32.92
N LEU A 11 -5.70 -33.75 32.83
CA LEU A 11 -6.51 -33.10 31.79
C LEU A 11 -6.64 -31.58 31.99
N LEU A 12 -6.61 -31.10 33.23
CA LEU A 12 -6.63 -29.66 33.52
C LEU A 12 -5.31 -28.94 33.15
N PHE A 13 -4.19 -29.65 33.08
CA PHE A 13 -2.90 -29.06 32.70
C PHE A 13 -2.73 -28.87 31.19
N CYS A 14 -3.52 -29.54 30.34
CA CYS A 14 -3.45 -29.38 28.88
C CYS A 14 -4.23 -28.17 28.32
N THR A 15 -5.13 -27.55 29.11
CA THR A 15 -5.99 -26.47 28.59
C THR A 15 -5.43 -25.06 28.79
N ILE A 16 -4.34 -24.88 29.55
CA ILE A 16 -3.84 -23.53 29.92
C ILE A 16 -2.76 -22.99 28.95
N LYS A 17 -2.46 -23.70 27.84
CA LYS A 17 -1.46 -23.25 26.85
C LYS A 17 -2.02 -23.02 25.44
N SER A 18 -3.30 -22.73 25.30
CA SER A 18 -3.81 -22.05 24.10
C SER A 18 -3.87 -20.56 24.34
N GLN A 19 -2.70 -19.91 24.45
CA GLN A 19 -2.62 -18.54 23.95
C GLN A 19 -2.63 -18.66 22.43
N ALA A 20 -3.76 -18.33 21.81
CA ALA A 20 -3.79 -18.04 20.40
C ALA A 20 -2.68 -17.01 20.14
N GLN A 21 -1.64 -17.42 19.41
CA GLN A 21 -0.57 -16.53 18.97
C GLN A 21 -1.17 -15.55 17.96
N ILE A 22 -1.83 -14.50 18.44
CA ILE A 22 -1.88 -13.23 17.72
C ILE A 22 -0.53 -12.57 17.96
N GLY A 23 0.52 -13.20 17.44
CA GLY A 23 1.88 -12.72 17.46
C GLY A 23 2.33 -12.61 16.01
N SER A 24 2.86 -11.45 15.64
CA SER A 24 3.54 -11.23 14.36
C SER A 24 4.49 -12.40 14.09
N ASN A 25 4.20 -13.16 13.03
CA ASN A 25 5.02 -14.29 12.63
C ASN A 25 6.45 -13.77 12.30
N PRO A 26 7.51 -14.20 13.02
CA PRO A 26 8.88 -13.73 12.79
C PRO A 26 9.40 -14.07 11.39
N ASP A 27 8.79 -15.06 10.73
CA ASP A 27 9.14 -15.51 9.38
C ASP A 27 8.49 -14.65 8.28
N VAL A 28 7.64 -13.68 8.63
CA VAL A 28 7.18 -12.66 7.70
C VAL A 28 8.18 -11.50 7.80
N PRO A 29 8.95 -11.20 6.74
CA PRO A 29 9.88 -10.08 6.76
C PRO A 29 9.17 -8.83 7.26
N ASP A 30 9.66 -8.29 8.37
CA ASP A 30 9.19 -7.03 8.92
C ASP A 30 9.21 -6.00 7.80
N HIS A 31 8.03 -5.48 7.47
CA HIS A 31 7.90 -4.56 6.35
C HIS A 31 8.67 -3.31 6.77
N THR A 32 9.72 -2.95 6.04
CA THR A 32 10.41 -1.69 6.30
C THR A 32 9.34 -0.60 6.25
N PRO A 33 9.17 0.23 7.29
CA PRO A 33 8.12 1.22 7.32
C PRO A 33 8.44 2.30 6.28
N MET A 34 7.95 2.11 5.05
CA MET A 34 7.94 3.12 3.99
C MET A 34 6.84 4.15 4.25
N MET A 35 5.90 3.84 5.15
CA MET A 35 4.88 4.76 5.63
C MET A 35 5.53 6.00 6.25
N ASN A 36 5.21 7.15 5.67
CA ASN A 36 5.54 8.47 6.18
C ASN A 36 4.28 9.34 6.10
N LYS A 37 4.37 10.60 6.53
CA LYS A 37 3.24 11.54 6.48
C LYS A 37 2.61 11.71 5.09
N THR A 38 3.40 11.58 4.03
CA THR A 38 2.89 11.64 2.64
C THR A 38 2.04 10.41 2.35
N TRP A 39 2.52 9.22 2.66
CA TRP A 39 1.77 7.97 2.51
C TRP A 39 0.55 7.88 3.42
N GLU A 40 0.64 8.35 4.66
CA GLU A 40 -0.50 8.45 5.59
C GLU A 40 -1.59 9.37 5.03
N ALA A 41 -1.22 10.46 4.35
CA ALA A 41 -2.19 11.31 3.68
C ALA A 41 -2.80 10.63 2.44
N ILE A 42 -1.97 9.92 1.66
CA ILE A 42 -2.40 9.15 0.47
C ILE A 42 -3.39 8.03 0.87
N ASP A 43 -3.14 7.33 1.96
CA ASP A 43 -3.98 6.24 2.49
C ASP A 43 -5.38 6.69 2.90
N LYS A 44 -5.55 7.99 3.21
CA LYS A 44 -6.86 8.58 3.51
C LYS A 44 -7.74 8.80 2.25
N MET A 45 -7.22 8.52 1.06
CA MET A 45 -8.01 8.60 -0.18
C MET A 45 -9.22 7.67 -0.10
N ALA A 46 -10.38 8.19 -0.51
CA ALA A 46 -11.63 7.43 -0.47
C ALA A 46 -12.43 7.67 -1.74
N TYR A 47 -13.47 6.87 -1.97
CA TYR A 47 -14.42 7.10 -3.05
C TYR A 47 -15.74 7.61 -2.50
N LYS A 48 -16.28 8.67 -3.11
CA LYS A 48 -17.69 9.03 -2.98
C LYS A 48 -18.49 8.20 -3.95
N VAL A 49 -19.51 7.51 -3.43
CA VAL A 49 -20.45 6.74 -4.23
C VAL A 49 -21.66 7.61 -4.55
N THR A 50 -21.92 7.83 -5.83
CA THR A 50 -23.12 8.50 -6.33
C THR A 50 -23.87 7.57 -7.27
N TYR A 51 -25.11 7.93 -7.63
CA TYR A 51 -25.94 7.14 -8.52
C TYR A 51 -26.30 7.96 -9.75
N ASN A 52 -26.10 7.38 -10.94
CA ASN A 52 -26.65 7.88 -12.19
C ASN A 52 -27.67 6.85 -12.70
N GLY A 53 -28.94 7.08 -12.39
CA GLY A 53 -29.98 6.06 -12.51
C GLY A 53 -29.68 4.86 -11.61
N ALA A 54 -29.66 3.65 -12.18
CA ALA A 54 -29.31 2.42 -11.46
C ALA A 54 -27.80 2.18 -11.32
N LYS A 55 -26.95 2.99 -11.97
CA LYS A 55 -25.49 2.78 -12.00
C LYS A 55 -24.80 3.49 -10.83
N LYS A 56 -24.04 2.74 -10.03
CA LYS A 56 -23.10 3.31 -9.05
C LYS A 56 -21.93 3.98 -9.78
N VAL A 57 -21.65 5.22 -9.41
CA VAL A 57 -20.51 6.02 -9.90
C VAL A 57 -19.60 6.26 -8.71
N TYR A 58 -18.36 5.77 -8.79
CA TYR A 58 -17.32 5.99 -7.80
C TYR A 58 -16.48 7.19 -8.23
N THR A 59 -16.42 8.21 -7.40
CA THR A 59 -15.63 9.41 -7.67
C THR A 59 -14.56 9.56 -6.59
N PRO A 60 -13.28 9.71 -6.97
CA PRO A 60 -12.21 9.98 -6.02
C PRO A 60 -12.52 11.16 -5.12
N PHE A 61 -12.33 10.97 -3.82
CA PHE A 61 -12.42 11.98 -2.80
C PHE A 61 -11.07 12.11 -2.09
N TYR A 62 -10.56 13.34 -2.12
CA TYR A 62 -9.29 13.71 -1.50
C TYR A 62 -9.58 14.55 -0.25
N PRO A 63 -9.38 13.99 0.96
CA PRO A 63 -9.50 14.75 2.20
C PRO A 63 -8.54 15.93 2.25
N LYS A 64 -8.78 16.88 3.16
CA LYS A 64 -8.00 18.12 3.28
C LYS A 64 -6.49 17.88 3.34
N GLU A 65 -6.06 16.87 4.09
CA GLU A 65 -4.64 16.52 4.25
C GLU A 65 -4.00 16.04 2.95
N LEU A 66 -4.65 15.10 2.25
CA LEU A 66 -4.19 14.62 0.95
C LEU A 66 -4.21 15.75 -0.08
N LYS A 67 -5.32 16.48 -0.17
CA LYS A 67 -5.48 17.61 -1.10
C LYS A 67 -4.45 18.70 -0.85
N ALA A 68 -3.96 18.88 0.38
CA ALA A 68 -2.90 19.84 0.67
C ALA A 68 -1.56 19.50 0.01
N LEU A 69 -1.37 18.28 -0.52
CA LEU A 69 -0.21 17.89 -1.30
C LEU A 69 -0.35 18.23 -2.79
N GLU A 70 -1.55 18.59 -3.27
CA GLU A 70 -1.81 18.88 -4.68
C GLU A 70 -0.88 19.99 -5.19
N ASN A 71 -0.23 19.75 -6.34
CA ASN A 71 0.79 20.61 -6.95
C ASN A 71 2.06 20.87 -6.13
N LYS A 72 2.24 20.21 -4.98
CA LYS A 72 3.49 20.31 -4.20
C LYS A 72 4.51 19.30 -4.68
N ILE A 73 5.78 19.68 -4.56
CA ILE A 73 6.90 18.76 -4.67
C ILE A 73 7.01 17.99 -3.35
N VAL A 74 6.87 16.67 -3.42
CA VAL A 74 6.95 15.77 -2.26
C VAL A 74 7.99 14.70 -2.50
N GLU A 75 8.50 14.13 -1.42
CA GLU A 75 9.39 12.98 -1.44
C GLU A 75 8.61 11.73 -1.05
N LEU A 76 8.77 10.67 -1.84
CA LEU A 76 8.02 9.44 -1.73
C LEU A 76 8.97 8.24 -1.83
N PRO A 77 9.28 7.57 -0.71
CA PRO A 77 9.94 6.27 -0.73
C PRO A 77 8.94 5.18 -1.12
N GLY A 78 9.38 4.14 -1.81
CA GLY A 78 8.53 2.99 -2.10
C GLY A 78 9.14 2.03 -3.11
N TYR A 79 8.34 1.06 -3.51
CA TYR A 79 8.70 0.01 -4.46
C TYR A 79 8.07 0.28 -5.82
N MET A 80 8.86 0.09 -6.87
CA MET A 80 8.39 0.15 -8.24
C MET A 80 7.51 -1.06 -8.57
N VAL A 81 6.32 -0.80 -9.10
CA VAL A 81 5.41 -1.78 -9.69
C VAL A 81 5.30 -1.46 -11.20
N PRO A 82 5.95 -2.23 -12.08
CA PRO A 82 5.92 -2.00 -13.52
C PRO A 82 4.51 -2.06 -14.11
N LEU A 83 4.16 -1.09 -14.97
CA LEU A 83 2.89 -1.10 -15.72
C LEU A 83 2.95 -1.97 -16.99
N HIS A 84 4.16 -2.22 -17.50
CA HIS A 84 4.40 -3.00 -18.70
C HIS A 84 5.68 -3.82 -18.53
N SER A 85 5.82 -4.88 -19.32
CA SER A 85 7.06 -5.65 -19.38
C SER A 85 8.21 -4.77 -19.91
N GLY A 86 9.39 -4.92 -19.33
CA GLY A 86 10.56 -4.14 -19.73
C GLY A 86 11.62 -4.14 -18.63
N ARG A 87 12.83 -3.71 -19.01
CA ARG A 87 13.92 -3.51 -18.04
C ARG A 87 13.89 -2.10 -17.45
N ASN A 88 13.55 -1.11 -18.27
CA ASN A 88 13.56 0.30 -17.91
C ASN A 88 12.14 0.85 -17.99
N HIS A 89 11.74 1.68 -17.01
CA HIS A 89 10.39 2.22 -16.89
C HIS A 89 10.44 3.73 -16.75
N LYS A 90 9.63 4.42 -17.56
CA LYS A 90 9.41 5.87 -17.46
C LYS A 90 8.10 6.20 -16.71
N ASN A 91 7.14 5.28 -16.78
CA ASN A 91 5.89 5.28 -16.05
C ASN A 91 5.70 3.94 -15.32
N PHE A 92 5.30 4.01 -14.05
CA PHE A 92 5.11 2.84 -13.19
C PHE A 92 4.24 3.21 -11.99
N MET A 93 3.68 2.23 -11.28
CA MET A 93 3.02 2.48 -10.00
C MET A 93 4.05 2.40 -8.87
N MET A 94 3.89 3.22 -7.84
CA MET A 94 4.66 3.18 -6.61
C MET A 94 3.79 2.62 -5.48
N SER A 95 4.37 1.72 -4.69
CA SER A 95 3.72 1.07 -3.55
C SER A 95 4.57 1.18 -2.28
N VAL A 96 3.93 1.18 -1.11
CA VAL A 96 4.61 1.08 0.19
C VAL A 96 5.13 -0.33 0.48
N LEU A 97 4.63 -1.34 -0.26
CA LEU A 97 5.02 -2.74 -0.13
C LEU A 97 5.69 -3.25 -1.42
N PRO A 98 6.66 -4.18 -1.30
CA PRO A 98 7.20 -4.92 -2.44
C PRO A 98 6.11 -5.62 -3.26
N VAL A 99 6.27 -5.66 -4.58
CA VAL A 99 5.31 -6.28 -5.52
C VAL A 99 5.00 -7.73 -5.14
N MET A 100 6.01 -8.48 -4.68
CA MET A 100 5.88 -9.88 -4.29
C MET A 100 4.96 -10.12 -3.09
N GLN A 101 4.70 -9.08 -2.28
CA GLN A 101 3.79 -9.16 -1.13
C GLN A 101 2.33 -8.82 -1.50
N CYS A 102 2.03 -8.56 -2.78
CA CYS A 102 0.68 -8.21 -3.24
C CYS A 102 -0.36 -9.31 -2.99
N GLN A 103 0.03 -10.58 -2.87
CA GLN A 103 -0.90 -11.69 -2.58
C GLN A 103 -1.61 -11.54 -1.22
N PHE A 104 -1.10 -10.68 -0.33
CA PHE A 104 -1.66 -10.44 0.99
C PHE A 104 -2.59 -9.20 1.05
N CYS A 105 -2.67 -8.42 -0.03
CA CYS A 105 -3.51 -7.21 -0.08
C CYS A 105 -5.02 -7.50 0.01
N GLY A 106 -5.45 -8.74 -0.18
CA GLY A 106 -6.87 -9.13 -0.04
C GLY A 106 -7.39 -9.14 1.40
N SER A 107 -6.52 -9.33 2.40
CA SER A 107 -6.93 -9.45 3.81
C SER A 107 -6.95 -8.11 4.56
N ASN A 108 -6.07 -7.17 4.18
CA ASN A 108 -5.88 -5.88 4.87
C ASN A 108 -6.21 -4.66 3.99
N GLY A 109 -6.82 -4.88 2.82
CA GLY A 109 -7.12 -3.84 1.85
C GLY A 109 -5.99 -3.65 0.83
N ILE A 110 -6.38 -3.15 -0.36
CA ILE A 110 -5.44 -2.80 -1.41
C ILE A 110 -4.66 -1.57 -0.94
N PRO A 111 -3.32 -1.64 -0.82
CA PRO A 111 -2.53 -0.49 -0.42
C PRO A 111 -2.69 0.62 -1.46
N PRO A 112 -2.72 1.89 -1.04
CA PRO A 112 -2.81 2.98 -1.98
C PRO A 112 -1.55 3.00 -2.87
N MET A 113 -1.75 3.24 -4.16
CA MET A 113 -0.66 3.34 -5.13
C MET A 113 -0.60 4.73 -5.75
N VAL A 114 0.59 5.14 -6.16
CA VAL A 114 0.82 6.40 -6.87
C VAL A 114 1.38 6.11 -8.25
N GLU A 115 0.72 6.57 -9.31
CA GLU A 115 1.30 6.50 -10.64
C GLU A 115 2.42 7.53 -10.78
N VAL A 116 3.62 7.08 -11.10
CA VAL A 116 4.79 7.91 -11.26
C VAL A 116 5.09 8.10 -12.73
N THR A 117 5.36 9.33 -13.14
CA THR A 117 5.95 9.65 -14.45
C THR A 117 7.26 10.41 -14.25
N LEU A 118 8.36 9.82 -14.72
CA LEU A 118 9.69 10.41 -14.62
C LEU A 118 9.89 11.54 -15.63
N LYS A 119 10.52 12.64 -15.20
CA LYS A 119 10.89 13.75 -16.08
C LYS A 119 12.00 13.36 -17.06
N GLY A 120 13.00 12.65 -16.55
CA GLY A 120 14.24 12.32 -17.26
C GLY A 120 14.22 10.97 -17.96
N ASN A 121 15.34 10.25 -17.81
CA ASN A 121 15.53 8.91 -18.37
C ASN A 121 14.71 7.88 -17.60
N ALA A 122 14.30 6.83 -18.30
CA ALA A 122 13.71 5.65 -17.67
C ALA A 122 14.72 5.01 -16.71
N ILE A 123 14.24 4.53 -15.57
CA ILE A 123 15.08 3.84 -14.57
C ILE A 123 14.87 2.35 -14.66
N LYS A 124 15.91 1.58 -14.35
CA LYS A 124 15.86 0.12 -14.34
C LYS A 124 14.94 -0.36 -13.21
N PHE A 125 14.14 -1.40 -13.47
CA PHE A 125 13.41 -2.09 -12.42
C PHE A 125 14.36 -2.61 -11.34
N SER A 126 13.97 -2.44 -10.08
CA SER A 126 14.65 -2.96 -8.90
C SER A 126 13.62 -3.50 -7.92
N GLU A 127 13.97 -4.56 -7.21
CA GLU A 127 13.20 -5.08 -6.07
C GLU A 127 13.47 -4.28 -4.79
N ASP A 128 14.57 -3.52 -4.77
CA ASP A 128 14.91 -2.61 -3.69
C ASP A 128 14.02 -1.35 -3.70
N PRO A 129 13.72 -0.77 -2.53
CA PRO A 129 12.97 0.48 -2.46
C PRO A 129 13.77 1.62 -3.09
N ILE A 130 13.05 2.50 -3.80
CA ILE A 130 13.57 3.73 -4.37
C ILE A 130 12.93 4.93 -3.67
N LYS A 131 13.61 6.07 -3.68
CA LYS A 131 13.04 7.36 -3.26
C LYS A 131 12.92 8.27 -4.46
N LEU A 132 11.75 8.85 -4.63
CA LEU A 132 11.49 9.82 -5.68
C LEU A 132 11.09 11.16 -5.10
N LYS A 133 11.39 12.21 -5.85
CA LYS A 133 10.87 13.55 -5.62
C LYS A 133 10.12 14.00 -6.86
N GLY A 134 8.91 14.50 -6.70
CA GLY A 134 8.08 14.92 -7.83
C GLY A 134 6.85 15.69 -7.41
N LYS A 135 6.10 16.19 -8.39
CA LYS A 135 4.90 17.01 -8.19
C LYS A 135 3.66 16.13 -8.10
N MET A 136 2.87 16.28 -7.04
CA MET A 136 1.62 15.52 -6.89
C MET A 136 0.49 16.12 -7.74
N ILE A 137 -0.23 15.26 -8.44
CA ILE A 137 -1.41 15.58 -9.25
C ILE A 137 -2.53 14.61 -8.87
N PHE A 138 -3.74 15.13 -8.69
CA PHE A 138 -4.92 14.35 -8.33
C PHE A 138 -6.00 14.49 -9.41
N THR A 139 -6.49 13.37 -9.95
CA THR A 139 -7.50 13.37 -11.01
C THR A 139 -8.87 12.95 -10.51
N LYS A 140 -9.91 13.69 -10.91
CA LYS A 140 -11.29 13.32 -10.58
C LYS A 140 -11.85 12.22 -11.50
N ASP A 141 -11.16 11.92 -12.59
CA ASP A 141 -11.62 11.02 -13.65
C ASP A 141 -10.50 10.03 -14.04
N PRO A 142 -10.24 9.00 -13.22
CA PRO A 142 -9.21 8.00 -13.48
C PRO A 142 -9.54 7.11 -14.70
N LEU A 143 -10.81 7.07 -15.12
CA LEU A 143 -11.26 6.29 -16.28
C LEU A 143 -10.71 6.81 -17.62
N LYS A 144 -9.97 7.93 -17.61
CA LYS A 144 -9.26 8.50 -18.77
C LYS A 144 -7.84 7.98 -18.97
N GLY A 145 -7.40 6.99 -18.18
CA GLY A 145 -6.19 6.21 -18.46
C GLY A 145 -5.06 6.37 -17.44
N ASN A 146 -5.20 7.22 -16.43
CA ASN A 146 -4.22 7.43 -15.37
C ASN A 146 -4.84 7.13 -14.00
N ALA A 147 -4.01 6.80 -13.01
CA ALA A 147 -4.41 6.60 -11.63
C ALA A 147 -4.92 7.88 -10.97
N GLU A 148 -5.69 7.72 -9.89
CA GLU A 148 -6.29 8.80 -9.11
C GLU A 148 -5.24 9.72 -8.50
N ILE A 149 -4.12 9.15 -8.08
CA ILE A 149 -2.98 9.85 -7.48
C ILE A 149 -1.77 9.66 -8.38
N GLN A 150 -1.20 10.78 -8.83
CA GLN A 150 -0.05 10.81 -9.71
C GLN A 150 1.09 11.62 -9.08
N MET A 151 2.32 11.21 -9.36
CA MET A 151 3.53 11.98 -9.18
C MET A 151 4.17 12.21 -10.55
N VAL A 152 4.11 13.44 -11.04
CA VAL A 152 4.69 13.83 -12.32
C VAL A 152 6.01 14.57 -12.11
N ASP A 153 6.79 14.70 -13.19
CA ASP A 153 8.11 15.33 -13.17
C ASP A 153 9.04 14.69 -12.13
N ALA A 154 8.89 13.37 -11.90
CA ALA A 154 9.59 12.67 -10.84
C ALA A 154 11.07 12.43 -11.18
N GLU A 155 11.91 12.52 -10.17
CA GLU A 155 13.36 12.28 -10.24
C GLU A 155 13.80 11.42 -9.04
N PRO A 156 14.69 10.41 -9.24
CA PRO A 156 15.26 9.65 -8.15
C PRO A 156 16.14 10.51 -7.24
N ILE A 157 16.05 10.28 -5.94
CA ILE A 157 16.88 10.92 -4.91
C ILE A 157 17.60 9.86 -4.06
N LYS A 158 18.68 10.27 -3.39
CA LYS A 158 19.46 9.42 -2.47
C LYS A 158 18.80 9.38 -1.08
#